data_AF-A0ABD5HF17-F1
#
_entry.id   AF-A0ABD5HF17-F1
#
_cell.length_a   1.000
_cell.length_b   1.000
_cell.length_c   1.000
_cell.angle_alpha   90.00
_cell.angle_beta   90.00
_cell.angle_gamma   90.00
#
_symmetry.space_group_name_H-M   'P 1'
#
loop_
_entity.id
_entity.type
_entity.pdbx_description
1 polymer ?
#
loop_
_entity_poly.entity_id
_entity_poly.type
_entity_poly.pdbx_seq_one_letter_code
_entity_poly.pdbx_strand_id
1 'polypeptide(L)'
;MKELTFNEMEYVSGGFNLVGAVTGFTDFVVNSGLGFSSFVATSGAAFASFVIDSTVEIGKFVAGQTNWNTFVTNGANNWNGFVNTAANSWSTFVNNAGADWNGFIDTAKA
;
A
#
# COMPACT_ATOMS: atom_id res chain seq x y z
N MET A 1 -15.91 -35.94 27.61
CA MET A 1 -14.66 -35.52 26.95
C MET A 1 -13.76 -34.96 28.05
N LYS A 2 -12.45 -35.23 28.01
CA LYS A 2 -11.50 -34.67 28.99
C LYS A 2 -11.22 -33.21 28.59
N GLU A 3 -11.32 -32.29 29.54
CA GLU A 3 -10.79 -30.93 29.37
C GLU A 3 -9.27 -30.98 29.48
N LEU A 4 -8.59 -30.43 28.47
CA LEU A 4 -7.13 -30.35 28.46
C LEU A 4 -6.69 -29.19 29.35
N THR A 5 -5.60 -29.40 30.08
CA THR A 5 -4.90 -28.30 30.76
C THR A 5 -4.18 -27.41 29.73
N PHE A 6 -3.85 -26.16 30.10
CA PHE A 6 -3.13 -25.22 29.22
C PHE A 6 -1.86 -25.83 28.59
N ASN A 7 -1.06 -26.54 29.40
CA ASN A 7 0.17 -27.18 28.93
C ASN A 7 -0.10 -28.33 27.94
N GLU A 8 -1.19 -29.09 28.15
CA GLU A 8 -1.59 -30.15 27.20
C GLU A 8 -2.15 -29.55 25.90
N MET A 9 -2.83 -28.41 25.98
CA MET A 9 -3.30 -27.68 24.79
C MET A 9 -2.14 -27.15 23.95
N GLU A 10 -1.11 -26.57 24.56
CA GLU A 10 0.09 -26.08 23.87
C GLU A 10 0.91 -27.22 23.23
N TYR A 11 1.01 -28.35 23.93
CA TYR A 11 1.65 -29.56 23.40
C TYR A 11 0.89 -30.14 22.19
N VAL A 12 -0.44 -30.18 22.25
CA VAL A 12 -1.28 -30.64 21.13
C VAL A 12 -1.36 -29.62 19.99
N SER A 13 -1.24 -28.33 20.29
CA SER A 13 -1.23 -27.27 19.28
C SER A 13 0.09 -27.20 18.50
N GLY A 14 1.14 -27.88 18.98
CA GLY A 14 2.45 -27.89 18.33
C GLY A 14 3.17 -26.54 18.39
N GLY A 15 2.95 -25.78 19.46
CA GLY A 15 3.49 -24.42 19.60
C GLY A 15 2.68 -23.36 18.82
N PHE A 16 1.39 -23.60 18.59
CA PHE A 16 0.48 -22.60 18.03
C PHE A 16 -0.22 -21.82 19.16
N ASN A 17 -0.11 -20.50 19.12
CA ASN A 17 -0.76 -19.58 20.03
C ASN A 17 -2.02 -19.00 19.36
N LEU A 18 -3.20 -19.57 19.67
CA LEU A 18 -4.47 -19.14 19.06
C LEU A 18 -4.79 -17.66 19.33
N VAL A 19 -4.57 -17.19 20.55
CA VAL A 19 -4.88 -15.79 20.91
C VAL A 19 -3.95 -14.85 20.15
N GLY A 20 -2.64 -15.14 20.14
CA GLY A 20 -1.65 -14.38 19.39
C GLY A 20 -1.92 -14.40 17.88
N ALA A 21 -2.33 -15.53 17.33
CA ALA A 21 -2.72 -15.65 15.92
C ALA A 21 -3.94 -14.79 15.57
N VAL A 22 -4.97 -14.79 16.43
CA VAL A 22 -6.18 -13.97 16.20
C VAL A 22 -5.84 -12.48 16.28
N THR A 23 -5.07 -12.04 17.26
CA THR A 23 -4.68 -10.63 17.40
C THR A 23 -3.75 -10.20 16.27
N GLY A 24 -2.71 -10.98 15.97
CA GLY A 24 -1.75 -10.67 14.91
C GLY A 24 -2.40 -10.63 13.53
N PHE A 25 -3.32 -11.56 13.23
CA PHE A 25 -4.05 -11.54 11.96
C PHE A 25 -4.98 -10.32 11.86
N THR A 26 -5.64 -9.96 12.97
CA THR A 26 -6.49 -8.75 13.03
C THR A 26 -5.67 -7.50 12.74
N ASP A 27 -4.51 -7.36 13.38
CA ASP A 27 -3.60 -6.23 13.15
C ASP A 27 -3.15 -6.17 11.69
N PHE A 28 -2.74 -7.30 11.11
CA PHE A 28 -2.39 -7.38 9.69
C PHE A 28 -3.53 -6.91 8.78
N VAL A 29 -4.76 -7.38 9.00
CA VAL A 29 -5.92 -6.98 8.18
C VAL A 29 -6.23 -5.50 8.32
N VAL A 30 -6.27 -4.99 9.55
CA VAL A 30 -6.57 -3.57 9.82
C VAL A 30 -5.50 -2.66 9.22
N ASN A 31 -4.23 -2.95 9.47
CA ASN A 31 -3.12 -2.17 8.95
C ASN A 31 -3.04 -2.23 7.42
N SER A 32 -3.28 -3.40 6.82
CA SER A 32 -3.36 -3.55 5.36
C SER A 32 -4.50 -2.71 4.77
N GLY A 33 -5.68 -2.70 5.41
CA GLY A 33 -6.82 -1.89 4.96
C GLY A 33 -6.52 -0.40 5.00
N LEU A 34 -5.90 0.08 6.09
CA LEU A 34 -5.48 1.48 6.23
C LEU A 34 -4.37 1.85 5.24
N GLY A 35 -3.36 0.98 5.10
CA GLY A 35 -2.24 1.17 4.18
C GLY A 35 -2.70 1.22 2.72
N PHE A 36 -3.58 0.32 2.31
CA PHE A 36 -4.15 0.33 0.97
C PHE A 36 -5.00 1.58 0.71
N SER A 37 -5.82 1.98 1.69
CA SER A 37 -6.61 3.22 1.58
C SER A 37 -5.72 4.45 1.41
N SER A 38 -4.60 4.51 2.16
CA SER A 38 -3.59 5.56 2.03
C SER A 38 -2.92 5.55 0.65
N PHE A 39 -2.60 4.36 0.13
CA PHE A 39 -2.07 4.19 -1.23
C PHE A 39 -3.03 4.72 -2.29
N VAL A 40 -4.31 4.34 -2.22
CA VAL A 40 -5.33 4.78 -3.17
C VAL A 40 -5.52 6.30 -3.09
N ALA A 41 -5.61 6.87 -1.89
CA ALA A 41 -5.78 8.31 -1.72
C ALA A 41 -4.59 9.10 -2.29
N THR A 42 -3.36 8.68 -1.96
CA THR A 42 -2.13 9.35 -2.40
C THR A 42 -1.96 9.24 -3.92
N SER A 43 -2.09 8.03 -4.47
CA SER A 43 -1.94 7.77 -5.91
C SER A 43 -3.07 8.39 -6.72
N GLY A 44 -4.30 8.38 -6.20
CA GLY A 44 -5.46 9.02 -6.82
C GLY A 44 -5.32 10.54 -6.91
N ALA A 45 -4.85 11.19 -5.84
CA ALA A 45 -4.55 12.62 -5.87
C ALA A 45 -3.43 12.94 -6.89
N ALA A 46 -2.36 12.15 -6.91
CA ALA A 46 -1.27 12.32 -7.87
C ALA A 46 -1.74 12.13 -9.32
N PHE A 47 -2.63 11.16 -9.56
CA PHE A 47 -3.23 10.94 -10.88
C PHE A 47 -4.09 12.13 -11.30
N ALA A 48 -4.92 12.65 -10.39
CA ALA A 48 -5.76 13.83 -10.67
C ALA A 48 -4.90 15.05 -11.05
N SER A 49 -3.82 15.31 -10.30
CA SER A 49 -2.85 16.36 -10.66
C SER A 49 -2.23 16.13 -12.03
N PHE A 50 -1.77 14.91 -12.32
CA PHE A 50 -1.23 14.58 -13.65
C PHE A 50 -2.21 14.88 -14.78
N VAL A 51 -3.50 14.52 -14.63
CA VAL A 51 -4.53 14.78 -15.66
C VAL A 51 -4.75 16.28 -15.84
N ILE A 52 -4.88 17.04 -14.74
CA ILE A 52 -5.09 18.50 -14.78
C ILE A 52 -3.90 19.18 -15.46
N ASP A 53 -2.68 18.89 -15.01
CA ASP A 53 -1.47 19.53 -15.52
C ASP A 53 -1.25 19.16 -16.99
N SER A 54 -1.46 17.90 -17.37
CA SER A 54 -1.36 17.47 -18.77
C SER A 54 -2.40 18.15 -19.66
N THR A 55 -3.62 18.37 -19.16
CA THR A 55 -4.67 19.10 -19.89
C THR A 55 -4.26 20.55 -20.14
N VAL A 56 -3.67 21.20 -19.13
CA VAL A 56 -3.14 22.57 -19.27
C VAL A 56 -2.03 22.62 -20.33
N GLU A 57 -1.09 21.66 -20.31
CA GLU A 57 0.00 21.62 -21.28
C GLU A 57 -0.48 21.36 -22.72
N ILE A 58 -1.49 20.50 -22.92
CA ILE A 58 -2.16 20.33 -24.22
C ILE A 58 -2.79 21.65 -24.66
N GLY A 59 -3.51 22.33 -23.77
CA GLY A 59 -4.16 23.61 -24.06
C GLY A 59 -3.17 24.69 -24.50
N LYS A 60 -2.04 24.82 -23.79
CA LYS A 60 -0.95 25.74 -24.16
C LYS A 60 -0.39 25.44 -25.54
N PHE A 61 -0.17 24.17 -25.85
CA PHE A 61 0.37 23.75 -27.16
C PHE A 61 -0.60 24.09 -28.29
N VAL A 62 -1.87 23.71 -28.14
CA VAL A 62 -2.93 23.99 -29.15
C VAL A 62 -3.14 25.49 -29.36
N ALA A 63 -3.03 26.29 -28.29
CA ALA A 63 -3.12 27.75 -28.37
C ALA A 63 -1.84 28.42 -28.93
N GLY A 64 -0.81 27.65 -29.31
CA GLY A 64 0.46 28.16 -29.84
C GLY A 64 1.35 28.85 -28.82
N GLN A 65 1.09 28.67 -27.51
CA GLN A 65 1.87 29.28 -26.43
C GLN A 65 3.16 28.50 -26.13
N THR A 66 3.22 27.22 -26.48
CA THR A 66 4.39 26.35 -26.33
C THR A 66 4.69 25.63 -27.64
N ASN A 67 5.94 25.22 -27.83
CA ASN A 67 6.33 24.37 -28.96
C ASN A 67 6.23 22.88 -28.61
N TRP A 68 6.37 22.02 -29.63
CA TRP A 68 6.31 20.57 -29.49
C TRP A 68 7.26 20.01 -28.42
N ASN A 69 8.52 20.45 -28.41
CA ASN A 69 9.52 19.93 -27.47
C ASN A 69 9.16 20.28 -26.02
N THR A 70 8.70 21.50 -25.77
CA THR A 70 8.24 21.93 -24.45
C THR A 70 7.00 21.13 -24.01
N PHE A 71 6.01 20.98 -24.89
CA PHE A 71 4.81 20.19 -24.62
C PHE A 71 5.15 18.74 -24.23
N VAL A 72 5.95 18.06 -25.05
CA VAL A 72 6.34 16.66 -24.79
C VAL A 72 7.16 16.52 -23.51
N THR A 73 8.10 17.44 -23.27
CA THR A 73 8.93 17.43 -22.06
C THR A 73 8.08 17.59 -20.81
N ASN A 74 7.15 18.55 -20.81
CA ASN A 74 6.27 18.78 -19.67
C ASN A 74 5.31 17.60 -19.46
N GLY A 75 4.75 17.03 -20.53
CA GLY A 75 3.92 15.83 -20.46
C GLY A 75 4.66 14.64 -19.85
N ALA A 76 5.92 14.41 -20.25
CA ALA A 76 6.77 13.37 -19.68
C ALA A 76 7.07 13.63 -18.20
N ASN A 77 7.34 14.87 -17.81
CA ASN A 77 7.57 15.25 -16.42
C ASN A 77 6.33 15.01 -15.54
N ASN A 78 5.14 15.39 -16.02
CA ASN A 78 3.88 15.17 -15.32
C ASN A 78 3.62 13.67 -15.10
N TRP A 79 3.81 12.87 -16.14
CA TRP A 79 3.69 11.40 -16.05
C TRP A 79 4.66 10.81 -15.04
N ASN A 80 5.94 11.18 -15.12
CA ASN A 80 6.96 10.70 -14.20
C ASN A 80 6.66 11.10 -12.75
N GLY A 81 6.14 12.30 -12.52
CA GLY A 81 5.71 12.76 -11.19
C GLY A 81 4.61 11.88 -10.60
N PHE A 82 3.58 11.58 -11.40
CA PHE A 82 2.52 10.66 -11.00
C PHE A 82 3.06 9.26 -10.70
N VAL A 83 3.80 8.67 -11.65
CA VAL A 83 4.32 7.30 -11.52
C VAL A 83 5.21 7.17 -10.29
N ASN A 84 6.14 8.12 -10.06
CA ASN A 84 7.01 8.08 -8.89
C ASN A 84 6.22 8.15 -7.58
N THR A 85 5.21 9.01 -7.50
CA THR A 85 4.37 9.14 -6.30
C THR A 85 3.60 7.84 -6.04
N ALA A 86 2.94 7.29 -7.07
CA ALA A 86 2.18 6.06 -6.96
C ALA A 86 3.07 4.85 -6.61
N ALA A 87 4.23 4.74 -7.26
CA ALA A 87 5.18 3.65 -7.03
C ALA A 87 5.75 3.67 -5.60
N ASN A 88 6.12 4.85 -5.10
CA ASN A 88 6.60 5.01 -3.72
C ASN A 88 5.51 4.65 -2.72
N SER A 89 4.28 5.14 -2.94
CA SER A 89 3.14 4.85 -2.08
C SER A 89 2.80 3.36 -2.06
N TRP A 90 2.84 2.69 -3.21
CA TRP A 90 2.67 1.24 -3.33
C TRP A 90 3.77 0.48 -2.57
N SER A 91 5.03 0.86 -2.75
CA SER A 91 6.16 0.26 -2.05
C SER A 91 6.01 0.35 -0.53
N THR A 92 5.61 1.52 -0.01
CA THR A 92 5.31 1.68 1.41
C THR A 92 4.19 0.75 1.88
N PHE A 93 3.07 0.69 1.14
CA PHE A 93 1.97 -0.21 1.48
C PHE A 93 2.41 -1.68 1.55
N VAL A 94 3.07 -2.17 0.50
CA VAL A 94 3.48 -3.58 0.41
C VAL A 94 4.51 -3.94 1.48
N ASN A 95 5.49 -3.07 1.74
CA ASN A 95 6.51 -3.31 2.77
C ASN A 95 5.89 -3.37 4.17
N ASN A 96 4.96 -2.47 4.48
CA ASN A 96 4.26 -2.48 5.76
C ASN A 96 3.39 -3.73 5.93
N ALA A 97 2.58 -4.08 4.91
CA ALA A 97 1.76 -5.28 4.95
C ALA A 97 2.61 -6.56 5.09
N GLY A 98 3.77 -6.62 4.43
CA GLY A 98 4.73 -7.71 4.58
C GLY A 98 5.33 -7.80 6.00
N ALA A 99 5.64 -6.66 6.61
CA ALA A 99 6.12 -6.59 7.99
C ALA A 99 5.03 -7.05 8.99
N ASP A 100 3.80 -6.58 8.82
CA ASP A 100 2.65 -6.97 9.63
C ASP A 100 2.37 -8.47 9.52
N TRP A 101 2.47 -9.04 8.31
CA TRP A 101 2.32 -10.48 8.09
C TRP A 101 3.38 -11.30 8.84
N ASN A 102 4.64 -10.85 8.84
CA ASN A 102 5.69 -11.50 9.62
C ASN A 102 5.40 -11.39 11.13
N GLY A 103 4.92 -10.23 11.59
CA GLY A 103 4.46 -10.04 12.97
C GLY A 103 3.31 -10.97 13.35
N PHE A 104 2.34 -11.19 12.46
CA PHE A 104 1.30 -12.20 12.63
C PHE A 104 1.90 -13.60 12.80
N ILE A 105 2.82 -14.00 11.91
CA ILE A 105 3.46 -15.32 11.99
C ILE A 105 4.19 -15.49 13.33
N ASP A 106 4.87 -14.45 13.82
CA ASP A 106 5.64 -14.52 15.07
C ASP A 106 4.73 -14.58 16.30
N THR A 107 3.61 -13.85 16.29
CA THR A 107 2.62 -13.89 17.37
C THR A 107 1.77 -15.17 17.37
N ALA A 108 1.60 -15.81 16.21
CA ALA A 108 0.91 -17.10 16.08
C ALA A 108 1.75 -18.29 16.57
N LYS A 109 3.07 -18.11 16.70
CA LYS A 109 3.97 -19.09 17.32
C LYS A 109 3.96 -18.89 18.84
N ALA A 110 3.96 -19.98 19.60
CA ALA A 110 4.20 -20.02 21.05
C ALA A 110 5.72 -20.07 21.32
#